data_AF-A0AAD6CH97-F1
#
_entry.id   AF-A0AAD6CH97-F1
#
_cell.length_a   1.000
_cell.length_b   1.000
_cell.length_c   1.000
_cell.angle_alpha   90.00
_cell.angle_beta   90.00
_cell.angle_gamma   90.00
#
_symmetry.space_group_name_H-M   'P 1'
#
loop_
_entity.id
_entity.type
_entity.pdbx_description
1 polymer ?
#
loop_
_entity_poly.entity_id
_entity_poly.type
_entity_poly.pdbx_seq_one_letter_code
_entity_poly.pdbx_strand_id
1 'polypeptide(L)'
;MTRKAPSLNFRIGQTEVPPAQFRWHADGETLVWLDVIFHLSDLHRIIFEGIAEARRIFDQELCLSGRSSPACDIPGLDLGLLVDNWDATAPGRSFLTDSRNASYFDPLKDWLVSRVGKTQALFHTLWSQTAAGTWEVCADAVQQYEDAVQRFLRALMVPFFLWSGQQGRRTEFIALRWRNTTWITRDLFLLDGQMLFILSYHKTRNQNNASRWPVRFLLPQVAKLVTQYLALVQPFRTFLQHETLGSRRISDYLWSRGPDLLGADGMTRVIVDAGKLTLGKHIHVQSWRQITVGIARRKFARAEANLLIEDGGDDEEADPALGSMSDGLHWQAGHPPYTGNRVYGGTVNFRAGLTGTGLQEFRHVSQLWHRFLRDPVHFQPAPTQPHQAVVPRTPWVWGEWDQTPGSRPSITRNEAASGRSVPGSSSIRASITPSKQRRDEELESPIVRRIARREAPARTRR
;
A
#
# COMPACT_ATOMS: atom_id res chain seq x y z
N MET A 1 -1.02 -35.27 -64.84
CA MET A 1 -0.42 -35.13 -63.49
C MET A 1 -0.23 -33.65 -63.20
N THR A 2 -1.17 -33.01 -62.52
CA THR A 2 -1.09 -31.60 -62.11
C THR A 2 -1.10 -31.55 -60.58
N ARG A 3 0.04 -31.20 -59.98
CA ARG A 3 0.18 -31.07 -58.52
C ARG A 3 -0.58 -29.81 -58.06
N LYS A 4 -1.62 -29.99 -57.26
CA LYS A 4 -2.28 -28.92 -56.51
C LYS A 4 -1.35 -28.44 -55.39
N ALA A 5 -1.11 -27.14 -55.31
CA ALA A 5 -0.43 -26.50 -54.19
C ALA A 5 -1.27 -26.65 -52.90
N PRO A 6 -0.64 -26.84 -51.72
CA PRO A 6 -1.37 -26.91 -50.47
C PRO A 6 -1.87 -25.50 -50.08
N SER A 7 -3.19 -25.32 -50.08
CA SER A 7 -3.83 -24.14 -49.48
C SER A 7 -3.62 -24.19 -47.97
N LEU A 8 -2.93 -23.19 -47.41
CA LEU A 8 -2.93 -22.93 -45.96
C LEU A 8 -4.36 -22.54 -45.54
N ASN A 9 -5.15 -23.53 -45.15
CA ASN A 9 -6.42 -23.29 -44.48
C ASN A 9 -6.13 -22.91 -43.02
N PHE A 10 -6.09 -21.61 -42.73
CA PHE A 10 -6.28 -21.13 -41.37
C PHE A 10 -7.69 -21.52 -40.93
N ARG A 11 -7.79 -22.50 -40.03
CA ARG A 11 -9.02 -22.72 -39.26
C ARG A 11 -9.18 -21.52 -38.32
N ILE A 12 -9.90 -20.50 -38.77
CA ILE A 12 -10.45 -19.47 -37.89
C ILE A 12 -11.52 -20.19 -37.08
N GLY A 13 -11.19 -20.57 -35.84
CA GLY A 13 -12.19 -21.01 -34.89
C GLY A 13 -13.24 -19.90 -34.79
N GLN A 14 -14.51 -20.22 -35.06
CA GLN A 14 -15.64 -19.34 -34.79
C GLN A 14 -15.80 -19.19 -33.27
N THR A 15 -14.89 -18.44 -32.68
CA THR A 15 -15.07 -17.76 -31.40
C THR A 15 -15.18 -16.32 -31.81
N GLU A 16 -16.38 -15.72 -31.71
CA GLU A 16 -16.51 -14.28 -31.81
C GLU A 16 -15.48 -13.66 -30.86
N VAL A 17 -14.44 -13.05 -31.43
CA VAL A 17 -13.46 -12.31 -30.64
C VAL A 17 -14.23 -11.13 -30.07
N PRO A 18 -14.40 -11.04 -28.73
CA PRO A 18 -15.11 -9.92 -28.14
C PRO A 18 -14.47 -8.61 -28.63
N PRO A 19 -15.24 -7.54 -28.90
CA PRO A 19 -14.67 -6.28 -29.33
C PRO A 19 -13.61 -5.85 -28.33
N ALA A 20 -12.43 -5.45 -28.82
CA ALA A 20 -11.29 -5.10 -27.97
C ALA A 20 -11.69 -4.02 -26.96
N GLN A 21 -11.90 -4.43 -25.71
CA GLN A 21 -12.36 -3.58 -24.61
C GLN A 21 -11.24 -2.69 -24.09
N PHE A 22 -9.98 -3.08 -24.33
CA PHE A 22 -8.77 -2.34 -23.99
C PHE A 22 -8.00 -1.99 -25.27
N ARG A 23 -7.63 -0.71 -25.43
CA ARG A 23 -6.79 -0.25 -26.56
C ARG A 23 -5.78 0.77 -26.08
N TRP A 24 -4.54 0.67 -26.55
CA TRP A 24 -3.57 1.76 -26.44
C TRP A 24 -3.79 2.76 -27.56
N HIS A 25 -3.72 4.04 -27.22
CA HIS A 25 -3.52 5.09 -28.19
C HIS A 25 -2.09 5.05 -28.73
N ALA A 26 -1.86 5.70 -29.88
CA ALA A 26 -0.59 5.66 -30.59
C ALA A 26 0.58 6.27 -29.79
N ASP A 27 0.29 7.19 -28.87
CA ASP A 27 1.27 7.80 -27.96
C ASP A 27 1.91 6.79 -26.98
N GLY A 28 1.29 5.63 -26.74
CA GLY A 28 1.75 4.68 -25.72
C GLY A 28 1.60 5.18 -24.28
N GLU A 29 0.85 6.26 -24.07
CA GLU A 29 0.61 6.96 -22.81
C GLU A 29 -0.87 7.14 -22.50
N THR A 30 -1.73 6.94 -23.50
CA THR A 30 -3.18 6.95 -23.34
C THR A 30 -3.72 5.55 -23.59
N LEU A 31 -4.59 5.07 -22.71
CA LEU A 31 -5.34 3.83 -22.88
C LEU A 31 -6.84 4.12 -22.88
N VAL A 32 -7.58 3.32 -23.62
CA VAL A 32 -9.04 3.36 -23.69
C VAL A 32 -9.55 2.04 -23.16
N TRP A 33 -10.37 2.10 -22.11
CA TRP A 33 -11.12 0.96 -21.60
C TRP A 33 -12.62 1.27 -21.70
N LEU A 34 -13.33 0.57 -22.58
CA LEU A 34 -14.72 0.87 -22.92
C LEU A 34 -14.90 2.35 -23.31
N ASP A 35 -15.70 3.10 -22.55
CA ASP A 35 -15.98 4.54 -22.71
C ASP A 35 -15.00 5.43 -21.93
N VAL A 36 -14.05 4.85 -21.20
CA VAL A 36 -13.13 5.58 -20.34
C VAL A 36 -11.74 5.68 -20.96
N ILE A 37 -11.33 6.92 -21.25
CA ILE A 37 -9.98 7.25 -21.70
C ILE A 37 -9.13 7.57 -20.48
N PHE A 38 -7.95 6.96 -20.32
CA PHE A 38 -6.98 7.27 -19.26
C PHE A 38 -5.65 7.66 -19.86
N HIS A 39 -5.14 8.83 -19.49
CA HIS A 39 -3.74 9.15 -19.69
C HIS A 39 -2.93 8.61 -18.50
N LEU A 40 -1.69 8.15 -18.70
CA LEU A 40 -0.88 7.61 -17.61
C LEU A 40 -0.63 8.61 -16.47
N SER A 41 -0.61 9.93 -16.76
CA SER A 41 -0.55 10.97 -15.73
C SER A 41 -1.81 11.04 -14.84
N ASP A 42 -2.98 10.61 -15.33
CA ASP A 42 -4.19 10.50 -14.51
C ASP A 42 -3.99 9.49 -13.37
N LEU A 43 -3.16 8.48 -13.58
CA LEU A 43 -2.85 7.42 -12.61
C LEU A 43 -1.98 7.95 -11.46
N HIS A 44 -0.97 8.76 -11.79
CA HIS A 44 -0.21 9.50 -10.79
C HIS A 44 -1.13 10.44 -9.99
N ARG A 45 -1.99 11.19 -10.70
CA ARG A 45 -2.88 12.18 -10.09
C ARG A 45 -3.83 11.58 -9.07
N ILE A 46 -4.61 10.55 -9.44
CA ILE A 46 -5.57 9.91 -8.51
C ILE A 46 -4.89 9.36 -7.25
N ILE A 47 -3.62 8.98 -7.36
CA ILE A 47 -2.85 8.45 -6.23
C ILE A 47 -2.34 9.52 -5.30
N PHE A 48 -1.55 10.44 -5.83
CA PHE A 48 -0.87 11.40 -5.00
C PHE A 48 -1.84 12.47 -4.47
N GLU A 49 -2.91 12.77 -5.21
CA GLU A 49 -4.03 13.56 -4.65
C GLU A 49 -4.78 12.77 -3.57
N GLY A 50 -5.03 11.47 -3.76
CA GLY A 50 -5.66 10.62 -2.73
C GLY A 50 -4.82 10.52 -1.45
N ILE A 51 -3.50 10.38 -1.57
CA ILE A 51 -2.56 10.39 -0.44
C ILE A 51 -2.54 11.75 0.23
N ALA A 52 -2.49 12.84 -0.55
CA ALA A 52 -2.51 14.21 -0.02
C ALA A 52 -3.81 14.49 0.73
N GLU A 53 -4.96 14.05 0.22
CA GLU A 53 -6.24 14.21 0.88
C GLU A 53 -6.35 13.37 2.15
N ALA A 54 -5.91 12.11 2.12
CA ALA A 54 -5.83 11.29 3.33
C ALA A 54 -4.94 11.95 4.39
N ARG A 55 -3.79 12.50 3.99
CA ARG A 55 -2.90 13.24 4.90
C ARG A 55 -3.54 14.50 5.45
N ARG A 56 -4.23 15.28 4.62
CA ARG A 56 -4.94 16.50 5.03
C ARG A 56 -6.00 16.18 6.09
N ILE A 57 -6.84 15.17 5.84
CA ILE A 57 -7.86 14.73 6.80
C ILE A 57 -7.21 14.23 8.09
N PHE A 58 -6.14 13.43 7.98
CA PHE A 58 -5.40 12.92 9.12
C PHE A 58 -4.88 14.06 10.02
N ASP A 59 -4.20 15.05 9.44
CA ASP A 59 -3.61 16.16 10.20
C ASP A 59 -4.69 17.10 10.77
N GLN A 60 -5.59 17.60 9.92
CA GLN A 60 -6.55 18.64 10.29
C GLN A 60 -7.70 18.13 11.14
N GLU A 61 -8.15 16.90 10.89
CA GLU A 61 -9.42 16.41 11.43
C GLU A 61 -9.23 15.29 12.45
N LEU A 62 -8.31 14.37 12.20
CA LEU A 62 -8.07 13.26 13.14
C LEU A 62 -7.10 13.63 14.25
N CYS A 63 -6.04 14.37 13.92
CA CYS A 63 -5.11 14.94 14.90
C CYS A 63 -5.54 16.33 15.40
N LEU A 64 -6.70 16.82 14.94
CA LEU A 64 -7.33 18.07 15.38
C LEU A 64 -6.39 19.27 15.25
N SER A 65 -5.64 19.35 14.15
CA SER A 65 -4.69 20.45 13.96
C SER A 65 -5.40 21.76 13.68
N GLY A 66 -5.00 22.79 14.42
CA GLY A 66 -5.52 24.17 14.32
C GLY A 66 -4.42 25.19 14.65
N ARG A 67 -4.79 26.45 14.84
CA ARG A 67 -3.84 27.52 15.20
C ARG A 67 -3.21 27.30 16.57
N SER A 68 -3.98 26.78 17.51
CA SER A 68 -3.57 26.55 18.91
C SER A 68 -2.85 25.22 19.10
N SER A 69 -2.89 24.36 18.09
CA SER A 69 -2.28 23.04 18.11
C SER A 69 -1.89 22.66 16.67
N PRO A 70 -0.73 23.12 16.18
CA PRO A 70 -0.33 22.97 14.78
C PRO A 70 0.04 21.52 14.39
N ALA A 71 0.00 21.24 13.09
CA ALA A 71 0.34 19.93 12.55
C ALA A 71 1.81 19.53 12.76
N CYS A 72 2.73 20.50 12.99
CA CYS A 72 4.13 20.22 13.29
C CYS A 72 4.33 19.47 14.61
N ASP A 73 3.36 19.54 15.52
CA ASP A 73 3.43 18.86 16.82
C ASP A 73 3.07 17.38 16.70
N ILE A 74 2.52 16.94 15.56
CA ILE A 74 2.14 15.54 15.35
C ILE A 74 3.41 14.67 15.29
N PRO A 75 3.55 13.64 16.16
CA PRO A 75 4.72 12.78 16.19
C PRO A 75 4.98 12.10 14.86
N GLY A 76 6.22 12.21 14.40
CA GLY A 76 6.75 11.40 13.32
C GLY A 76 7.05 9.99 13.81
N LEU A 77 6.75 9.00 12.96
CA LEU A 77 7.18 7.62 13.16
C LEU A 77 8.10 7.23 12.00
N ASP A 78 9.26 6.68 12.35
CA ASP A 78 10.17 6.03 11.41
C ASP A 78 9.91 4.52 11.44
N LEU A 79 9.33 4.01 10.36
CA LEU A 79 9.03 2.58 10.25
C LEU A 79 10.30 1.73 10.21
N GLY A 80 11.44 2.29 9.77
CA GLY A 80 12.72 1.57 9.71
C GLY A 80 13.25 1.15 11.08
N LEU A 81 12.78 1.79 12.15
CA LEU A 81 13.13 1.45 13.54
C LEU A 81 12.19 0.42 14.16
N LEU A 82 11.06 0.13 13.50
CA LEU A 82 10.04 -0.76 14.03
C LEU A 82 10.30 -2.21 13.61
N VAL A 83 10.02 -3.12 14.51
CA VAL A 83 10.07 -4.57 14.25
C VAL A 83 8.69 -5.19 14.34
N ASP A 84 8.48 -6.33 13.71
CA ASP A 84 7.24 -7.09 13.84
C ASP A 84 7.53 -8.55 14.13
N ASN A 85 6.71 -9.17 14.96
CA ASN A 85 6.72 -10.61 15.19
C ASN A 85 5.58 -11.25 14.40
N TRP A 86 5.96 -11.89 13.30
CA TRP A 86 5.03 -12.49 12.34
C TRP A 86 4.49 -13.84 12.81
N ASP A 87 5.20 -14.49 13.74
CA ASP A 87 4.81 -15.77 14.35
C ASP A 87 3.85 -15.59 15.53
N ALA A 88 3.63 -14.33 15.95
CA ALA A 88 2.68 -14.05 17.02
C ALA A 88 1.27 -14.42 16.58
N THR A 89 0.66 -15.40 17.25
CA THR A 89 -0.71 -15.89 17.02
C THR A 89 -1.71 -15.42 18.07
N ALA A 90 -1.23 -14.95 19.23
CA ALA A 90 -2.10 -14.54 20.33
C ALA A 90 -3.06 -13.40 19.92
N PRO A 91 -4.28 -13.33 20.50
CA PRO A 91 -5.24 -12.28 20.18
C PRO A 91 -4.70 -10.89 20.51
N GLY A 92 -5.05 -9.91 19.68
CA GLY A 92 -4.62 -8.52 19.85
C GLY A 92 -3.20 -8.22 19.35
N ARG A 93 -2.40 -9.23 18.98
CA ARG A 93 -1.02 -9.03 18.53
C ARG A 93 -0.93 -8.35 17.16
N SER A 94 -0.05 -7.35 17.09
CA SER A 94 0.49 -6.70 15.89
C SER A 94 1.83 -6.03 16.23
N PHE A 95 2.48 -5.41 15.24
CA PHE A 95 3.69 -4.61 15.47
C PHE A 95 3.51 -3.51 16.53
N LEU A 96 2.28 -2.99 16.72
CA LEU A 96 1.97 -1.97 17.74
C LEU A 96 2.09 -2.51 19.17
N THR A 97 1.88 -3.82 19.33
CA THR A 97 1.94 -4.52 20.63
C THR A 97 3.23 -5.30 20.82
N ASP A 98 4.14 -5.22 19.86
CA ASP A 98 5.47 -5.82 20.00
C ASP A 98 6.24 -5.06 21.07
N SER A 99 6.71 -5.77 22.10
CA SER A 99 7.41 -5.16 23.24
C SER A 99 8.70 -4.46 22.82
N ARG A 100 9.31 -4.89 21.72
CA ARG A 100 10.51 -4.26 21.15
C ARG A 100 10.23 -2.85 20.59
N ASN A 101 8.96 -2.54 20.30
CA ASN A 101 8.55 -1.21 19.84
C ASN A 101 8.00 -0.32 20.97
N ALA A 102 8.03 -0.76 22.23
CA ALA A 102 7.39 -0.07 23.35
C ALA A 102 7.87 1.38 23.51
N SER A 103 9.18 1.64 23.38
CA SER A 103 9.75 2.99 23.47
C SER A 103 9.21 3.97 22.42
N TYR A 104 8.75 3.46 21.28
CA TYR A 104 8.19 4.29 20.20
C TYR A 104 6.67 4.47 20.33
N PHE A 105 5.94 3.48 20.85
CA PHE A 105 4.47 3.52 20.92
C PHE A 105 3.89 3.93 22.27
N ASP A 106 4.56 3.64 23.39
CA ASP A 106 4.06 3.98 24.73
C ASP A 106 3.82 5.49 24.90
N PRO A 107 4.71 6.40 24.46
CA PRO A 107 4.45 7.83 24.52
C PRO A 107 3.28 8.30 23.64
N LEU A 108 2.86 7.48 22.67
CA LEU A 108 1.83 7.85 21.69
C LEU A 108 0.41 7.45 22.11
N LYS A 109 0.26 6.47 23.01
CA LYS A 109 -1.04 5.93 23.45
C LYS A 109 -1.99 7.02 23.95
N ASP A 110 -1.47 7.95 24.76
CA ASP A 110 -2.25 9.03 25.36
C ASP A 110 -1.98 10.39 24.71
N TRP A 111 -1.24 10.41 23.60
CA TRP A 111 -0.78 11.66 23.00
C TRP A 111 -1.94 12.54 22.54
N LEU A 112 -2.94 11.98 21.85
CA LEU A 112 -4.07 12.76 21.34
C LEU A 112 -5.03 13.18 22.46
N VAL A 113 -5.21 12.34 23.48
CA VAL A 113 -5.92 12.70 24.72
C VAL A 113 -5.22 13.87 25.41
N SER A 114 -3.90 13.78 25.58
CA SER A 114 -3.07 14.83 26.18
C SER A 114 -3.10 16.12 25.37
N ARG A 115 -3.03 16.03 24.04
CA ARG A 115 -3.13 17.18 23.12
C ARG A 115 -4.46 17.90 23.32
N VAL A 116 -5.56 17.16 23.36
CA VAL A 116 -6.89 17.74 23.55
C VAL A 116 -7.04 18.34 24.95
N GLY A 117 -6.58 17.66 26.00
CA GLY A 117 -6.67 18.15 27.38
C GLY A 117 -5.81 19.40 27.66
N LYS A 118 -4.66 19.53 27.00
CA LYS A 118 -3.76 20.69 27.16
C LYS A 118 -4.18 21.91 26.34
N THR A 119 -4.96 21.72 25.27
CA THR A 119 -5.41 22.82 24.41
C THR A 119 -6.88 23.15 24.70
N GLN A 120 -7.13 24.26 25.40
CA GLN A 120 -8.47 24.68 25.80
C GLN A 120 -9.49 24.71 24.65
N ALA A 121 -9.08 25.19 23.47
CA ALA A 121 -9.94 25.21 22.29
C ALA A 121 -10.37 23.81 21.82
N LEU A 122 -9.47 22.82 21.89
CA LEU A 122 -9.77 21.43 21.55
C LEU A 122 -10.62 20.75 22.62
N PHE A 123 -10.31 21.00 23.90
CA PHE A 123 -11.12 20.51 25.01
C PHE A 123 -12.59 20.96 24.85
N HIS A 124 -12.85 22.25 24.63
CA HIS A 124 -14.21 22.77 24.41
C HIS A 124 -14.82 22.45 23.03
N THR A 125 -14.07 21.80 22.15
CA THR A 125 -14.60 21.25 20.89
C THR A 125 -15.29 19.91 21.13
N LEU A 126 -14.75 19.11 22.05
CA LEU A 126 -15.16 17.73 22.30
C LEU A 126 -15.92 17.55 23.63
N TRP A 127 -15.71 18.41 24.62
CA TRP A 127 -16.40 18.39 25.91
C TRP A 127 -17.37 19.57 26.05
N SER A 128 -18.47 19.31 26.75
CA SER A 128 -19.45 20.31 27.18
C SER A 128 -19.77 20.14 28.66
N GLN A 129 -20.12 21.24 29.33
CA GLN A 129 -20.53 21.20 30.71
C GLN A 129 -22.04 20.93 30.80
N THR A 130 -22.44 20.00 31.65
CA THR A 130 -23.85 19.70 31.92
C THR A 130 -24.50 20.78 32.78
N ALA A 131 -25.83 20.73 32.90
CA ALA A 131 -26.56 21.57 33.85
C ALA A 131 -26.12 21.37 35.31
N ALA A 132 -25.58 20.18 35.65
CA ALA A 132 -25.04 19.85 36.96
C ALA A 132 -23.59 20.32 37.17
N GLY A 133 -22.97 20.98 36.18
CA GLY A 133 -21.60 21.47 36.25
C GLY A 133 -20.51 20.43 35.97
N THR A 134 -20.89 19.18 35.64
CA THR A 134 -19.95 18.12 35.25
C THR A 134 -19.53 18.26 33.79
N TRP A 135 -18.30 17.88 33.46
CA TRP A 135 -17.83 17.85 32.07
C TRP A 135 -18.12 16.49 31.45
N GLU A 136 -18.77 16.49 30.30
CA GLU A 136 -19.10 15.29 29.54
C GLU A 136 -18.70 15.44 28.08
N VAL A 137 -18.38 14.31 27.43
CA VAL A 137 -18.04 14.28 26.01
C VAL A 137 -19.30 14.56 25.18
N CYS A 138 -19.19 15.51 24.26
CA CYS A 138 -20.26 15.91 23.36
C CYS A 138 -20.49 14.84 22.28
N ALA A 139 -21.62 14.15 22.34
CA ALA A 139 -21.98 13.08 21.40
C ALA A 139 -21.94 13.53 19.92
N ASP A 140 -22.41 14.74 19.61
CA ASP A 140 -22.35 15.28 18.23
C ASP A 140 -20.90 15.53 17.78
N ALA A 141 -20.01 15.95 18.70
CA ALA A 141 -18.59 16.11 18.37
C ALA A 141 -17.91 14.77 18.07
N VAL A 142 -18.24 13.74 18.84
CA VAL A 142 -17.75 12.37 18.63
C VAL A 142 -18.27 11.79 17.33
N GLN A 143 -19.54 12.01 17.00
CA GLN A 143 -20.10 11.57 15.71
C GLN A 143 -19.39 12.27 14.54
N GLN A 144 -19.13 13.58 14.63
CA GLN A 144 -18.36 14.31 13.64
C GLN A 144 -16.91 13.80 13.51
N TYR A 145 -16.29 13.41 14.62
CA TYR A 145 -14.96 12.79 14.64
C TYR A 145 -14.97 11.42 13.94
N GLU A 146 -15.94 10.56 14.25
CA GLU A 146 -16.09 9.26 13.58
C GLU A 146 -16.39 9.41 12.09
N ASP A 147 -17.17 10.42 11.68
CA ASP A 147 -17.38 10.74 10.27
C ASP A 147 -16.08 11.19 9.57
N ALA A 148 -15.20 11.91 10.30
CA ALA A 148 -13.86 12.22 9.81
C ALA A 148 -12.99 10.98 9.65
N VAL A 149 -13.05 10.04 10.61
CA VAL A 149 -12.36 8.73 10.50
C VAL A 149 -12.84 8.00 9.26
N GLN A 150 -14.14 7.98 8.99
CA GLN A 150 -14.69 7.34 7.79
C GLN A 150 -14.23 8.03 6.50
N ARG A 151 -14.15 9.38 6.48
CA ARG A 151 -13.59 10.10 5.32
C ARG A 151 -12.11 9.79 5.11
N PHE A 152 -11.31 9.74 6.18
CA PHE A 152 -9.91 9.36 6.13
C PHE A 152 -9.73 7.94 5.57
N LEU A 153 -10.44 6.95 6.12
CA LEU A 153 -10.36 5.56 5.66
C LEU A 153 -10.77 5.44 4.19
N ARG A 154 -11.79 6.18 3.74
CA ARG A 154 -12.17 6.22 2.32
C ARG A 154 -11.07 6.82 1.44
N ALA A 155 -10.48 7.94 1.84
CA ALA A 155 -9.38 8.57 1.10
C ALA A 155 -8.13 7.67 1.05
N LEU A 156 -7.81 6.99 2.15
CA LEU A 156 -6.67 6.07 2.26
C LEU A 156 -6.87 4.79 1.45
N MET A 157 -8.12 4.32 1.31
CA MET A 157 -8.45 3.08 0.61
C MET A 157 -8.10 3.13 -0.88
N VAL A 158 -8.24 4.30 -1.52
CA VAL A 158 -7.96 4.47 -2.95
C VAL A 158 -6.50 4.15 -3.29
N PRO A 159 -5.48 4.81 -2.68
CA PRO A 159 -4.08 4.48 -2.92
C PRO A 159 -3.68 3.10 -2.39
N PHE A 160 -4.34 2.61 -1.34
CA PHE A 160 -4.07 1.28 -0.77
C PHE A 160 -4.55 0.16 -1.72
N PHE A 161 -5.76 0.28 -2.27
CA PHE A 161 -6.36 -0.76 -3.11
C PHE A 161 -5.83 -0.74 -4.54
N LEU A 162 -5.93 0.39 -5.21
CA LEU A 162 -5.71 0.44 -6.66
C LEU A 162 -4.23 0.16 -7.03
N TRP A 163 -3.29 0.25 -6.09
CA TRP A 163 -1.86 0.41 -6.43
C TRP A 163 -0.87 -0.31 -5.53
N SER A 164 -1.37 -1.23 -4.71
CA SER A 164 -0.54 -2.19 -4.01
C SER A 164 -0.12 -3.38 -4.90
N GLY A 165 -0.45 -3.37 -6.21
CA GLY A 165 -0.19 -4.43 -7.18
C GLY A 165 -1.44 -4.81 -7.99
N GLN A 166 -1.41 -5.97 -8.68
CA GLN A 166 -2.62 -6.52 -9.33
C GLN A 166 -3.75 -6.63 -8.31
N GLN A 167 -5.01 -6.33 -8.65
CA GLN A 167 -6.13 -6.30 -7.70
C GLN A 167 -6.42 -7.65 -7.03
N GLY A 168 -6.53 -7.64 -5.70
CA GLY A 168 -6.99 -8.76 -4.89
C GLY A 168 -8.51 -8.83 -4.93
N ARG A 169 -9.12 -9.94 -4.51
CA ARG A 169 -10.58 -10.00 -4.48
C ARG A 169 -11.13 -8.95 -3.51
N ARG A 170 -12.19 -8.23 -3.93
CA ARG A 170 -12.85 -7.16 -3.15
C ARG A 170 -13.12 -7.57 -1.69
N THR A 171 -13.61 -8.79 -1.49
CA THR A 171 -13.95 -9.33 -0.17
C THR A 171 -12.73 -9.56 0.72
N GLU A 172 -11.63 -10.04 0.14
CA GLU A 172 -10.37 -10.28 0.87
C GLU A 172 -9.73 -8.96 1.29
N PHE A 173 -9.81 -7.93 0.43
CA PHE A 173 -9.26 -6.62 0.71
C PHE A 173 -9.97 -5.89 1.86
N ILE A 174 -11.30 -5.93 1.88
CA ILE A 174 -12.08 -5.25 2.92
C ILE A 174 -11.92 -5.95 4.27
N ALA A 175 -11.73 -7.27 4.25
CA ALA A 175 -11.51 -8.08 5.44
C ALA A 175 -10.07 -8.00 6.00
N LEU A 176 -9.24 -7.03 5.55
CA LEU A 176 -7.88 -6.85 6.07
C LEU A 176 -7.88 -6.55 7.56
N ARG A 177 -7.19 -7.39 8.33
CA ARG A 177 -7.02 -7.24 9.78
C ARG A 177 -5.68 -6.58 10.10
N TRP A 178 -5.72 -5.57 10.96
CA TRP A 178 -4.51 -4.88 11.42
C TRP A 178 -3.91 -5.50 12.70
N ARG A 179 -4.68 -6.33 13.41
CA ARG A 179 -4.23 -7.13 14.55
C ARG A 179 -4.90 -8.50 14.59
N ASN A 180 -4.29 -9.43 15.31
CA ASN A 180 -4.84 -10.77 15.46
C ASN A 180 -6.20 -10.74 16.15
N THR A 181 -7.14 -11.53 15.64
CA THR A 181 -8.40 -11.82 16.33
C THR A 181 -8.20 -13.03 17.26
N THR A 182 -9.26 -13.47 17.92
CA THR A 182 -9.24 -14.71 18.73
C THR A 182 -8.89 -15.95 17.90
N TRP A 183 -9.27 -15.96 16.63
CA TRP A 183 -9.25 -17.16 15.79
C TRP A 183 -8.33 -17.07 14.59
N ILE A 184 -8.01 -15.85 14.15
CA ILE A 184 -7.28 -15.64 12.89
C ILE A 184 -6.20 -14.58 13.08
N THR A 185 -5.01 -14.86 12.56
CA THR A 185 -3.89 -13.92 12.51
C THR A 185 -4.21 -12.72 11.63
N ARG A 186 -3.61 -11.59 11.93
CA ARG A 186 -3.68 -10.36 11.12
C ARG A 186 -3.18 -10.58 9.70
N ASP A 187 -3.48 -9.60 8.85
CA ASP A 187 -3.04 -9.57 7.46
C ASP A 187 -2.00 -8.47 7.19
N LEU A 188 -1.89 -7.47 8.08
CA LEU A 188 -0.94 -6.36 7.98
C LEU A 188 0.34 -6.63 8.79
N PHE A 189 1.50 -6.42 8.17
CA PHE A 189 2.81 -6.69 8.75
C PHE A 189 3.85 -5.61 8.40
N LEU A 190 4.94 -5.55 9.17
CA LEU A 190 6.14 -4.75 8.86
C LEU A 190 7.35 -5.64 8.57
N LEU A 191 8.10 -5.32 7.51
CA LEU A 191 9.39 -5.90 7.16
C LEU A 191 10.35 -4.81 6.70
N ASP A 192 11.50 -4.68 7.36
CA ASP A 192 12.57 -3.73 7.01
C ASP A 192 12.07 -2.30 6.75
N GLY A 193 11.20 -1.79 7.63
CA GLY A 193 10.58 -0.47 7.48
C GLY A 193 9.53 -0.33 6.39
N GLN A 194 9.20 -1.42 5.69
CA GLN A 194 8.12 -1.45 4.72
C GLN A 194 6.90 -2.17 5.29
N MET A 195 5.73 -1.56 5.11
CA MET A 195 4.46 -2.20 5.45
C MET A 195 3.96 -3.03 4.28
N LEU A 196 3.44 -4.20 4.57
CA LEU A 196 2.84 -5.09 3.60
C LEU A 196 1.58 -5.74 4.15
N PHE A 197 0.77 -6.27 3.26
CA PHE A 197 -0.34 -7.13 3.63
C PHE A 197 -0.39 -8.41 2.82
N ILE A 198 -0.92 -9.45 3.45
CA ILE A 198 -1.04 -10.80 2.89
C ILE A 198 -2.52 -11.11 2.72
N LEU A 199 -2.96 -11.30 1.48
CA LEU A 199 -4.34 -11.71 1.20
C LEU A 199 -4.48 -13.22 1.41
N SER A 200 -5.47 -13.64 2.20
CA SER A 200 -5.82 -15.06 2.34
C SER A 200 -6.82 -15.47 1.26
N TYR A 201 -6.34 -16.15 0.22
CA TYR A 201 -7.18 -16.76 -0.80
C TYR A 201 -7.80 -18.07 -0.28
N HIS A 202 -9.13 -18.20 -0.30
CA HIS A 202 -9.86 -19.28 0.37
C HIS A 202 -10.45 -20.34 -0.59
N LYS A 203 -10.09 -20.39 -1.88
CA LYS A 203 -10.51 -21.50 -2.74
C LYS A 203 -9.45 -22.61 -2.73
N THR A 204 -9.86 -23.72 -2.10
CA THR A 204 -9.21 -25.05 -2.04
C THR A 204 -7.84 -25.11 -1.34
N ARG A 205 -7.90 -25.60 -0.10
CA ARG A 205 -6.79 -25.89 0.82
C ARG A 205 -5.94 -27.07 0.31
N ASN A 206 -5.08 -26.84 -0.68
CA ASN A 206 -3.95 -27.74 -0.94
C ASN A 206 -2.66 -27.08 -0.44
N GLN A 207 -1.94 -27.74 0.46
CA GLN A 207 -0.93 -27.12 1.34
C GLN A 207 0.45 -26.88 0.70
N ASN A 208 0.63 -27.12 -0.61
CA ASN A 208 1.96 -27.29 -1.20
C ASN A 208 2.48 -26.14 -2.09
N ASN A 209 1.79 -25.01 -2.24
CA ASN A 209 2.19 -23.95 -3.19
C ASN A 209 2.47 -22.59 -2.54
N ALA A 210 3.68 -22.06 -2.76
CA ALA A 210 4.11 -20.73 -2.32
C ALA A 210 3.40 -19.57 -3.05
N SER A 211 2.87 -19.81 -4.25
CA SER A 211 2.10 -18.85 -5.06
C SER A 211 0.71 -18.51 -4.50
N ARG A 212 0.25 -19.13 -3.40
CA ARG A 212 -1.12 -18.95 -2.86
C ARG A 212 -1.33 -17.77 -1.93
N TRP A 213 -0.28 -17.03 -1.58
CA TRP A 213 -0.36 -15.90 -0.63
C TRP A 213 0.04 -14.60 -1.31
N PRO A 214 -0.87 -13.90 -2.01
CA PRO A 214 -0.55 -12.62 -2.63
C PRO A 214 -0.09 -11.62 -1.57
N VAL A 215 1.18 -11.23 -1.64
CA VAL A 215 1.78 -10.22 -0.76
C VAL A 215 1.90 -8.91 -1.50
N ARG A 216 1.59 -7.82 -0.79
CA ARG A 216 1.69 -6.48 -1.36
C ARG A 216 2.35 -5.53 -0.41
N PHE A 217 3.39 -4.85 -0.88
CA PHE A 217 4.03 -3.78 -0.13
C PHE A 217 3.31 -2.47 -0.42
N LEU A 218 3.06 -1.70 0.63
CA LEU A 218 2.45 -0.39 0.54
C LEU A 218 3.47 0.67 0.10
N LEU A 219 2.96 1.72 -0.56
CA LEU A 219 3.72 2.95 -0.74
C LEU A 219 4.15 3.51 0.63
N PRO A 220 5.40 4.00 0.79
CA PRO A 220 5.89 4.47 2.09
C PRO A 220 5.00 5.54 2.74
N GLN A 221 4.41 6.43 1.95
CA GLN A 221 3.52 7.48 2.44
C GLN A 221 2.21 6.89 3.01
N VAL A 222 1.67 5.86 2.36
CA VAL A 222 0.46 5.15 2.82
C VAL A 222 0.79 4.34 4.08
N ALA A 223 1.90 3.62 4.09
CA ALA A 223 2.37 2.87 5.25
C ALA A 223 2.53 3.75 6.50
N LYS A 224 3.10 4.94 6.33
CA LYS A 224 3.24 5.93 7.42
C LYS A 224 1.87 6.40 7.94
N LEU A 225 0.94 6.74 7.04
CA LEU A 225 -0.41 7.14 7.43
C LEU A 225 -1.17 6.04 8.18
N VAL A 226 -1.10 4.80 7.70
CA VAL A 226 -1.71 3.64 8.38
C VAL A 226 -1.11 3.47 9.78
N THR A 227 0.21 3.53 9.89
CA THR A 227 0.92 3.39 11.16
C THR A 227 0.52 4.48 12.16
N GLN A 228 0.53 5.75 11.73
CA GLN A 228 0.15 6.88 12.56
C GLN A 228 -1.34 6.83 12.96
N TYR A 229 -2.22 6.45 12.03
CA TYR A 229 -3.64 6.23 12.34
C TYR A 229 -3.83 5.16 13.41
N LEU A 230 -3.16 4.01 13.28
CA LEU A 230 -3.29 2.95 14.26
C LEU A 230 -2.66 3.32 15.62
N ALA A 231 -1.57 4.10 15.64
CA ALA A 231 -0.85 4.46 16.85
C ALA A 231 -1.45 5.66 17.60
N LEU A 232 -2.00 6.66 16.90
CA LEU A 232 -2.48 7.92 17.50
C LEU A 232 -4.00 8.00 17.56
N VAL A 233 -4.68 7.58 16.49
CA VAL A 233 -6.13 7.77 16.34
C VAL A 233 -6.90 6.63 16.98
N GLN A 234 -6.51 5.37 16.79
CA GLN A 234 -7.23 4.23 17.37
C GLN A 234 -7.31 4.25 18.91
N PRO A 235 -6.23 4.58 19.67
CA PRO A 235 -6.34 4.72 21.12
C PRO A 235 -7.32 5.82 21.53
N PHE A 236 -7.27 6.97 20.86
CA PHE A 236 -8.18 8.08 21.11
C PHE A 236 -9.64 7.76 20.79
N ARG A 237 -9.89 7.04 19.68
CA ARG A 237 -11.22 6.51 19.37
C ARG A 237 -11.73 5.57 20.47
N THR A 238 -10.86 4.72 21.00
CA THR A 238 -11.22 3.79 22.09
C THR A 238 -11.61 4.59 23.34
N PHE A 239 -10.83 5.62 23.67
CA PHE A 239 -11.12 6.54 24.75
C PHE A 239 -12.47 7.23 24.57
N LEU A 240 -12.74 7.86 23.42
CA LEU A 240 -14.03 8.53 23.16
C LEU A 240 -15.23 7.57 23.22
N GLN A 241 -15.07 6.32 22.78
CA GLN A 241 -16.12 5.31 22.85
C GLN A 241 -16.43 4.89 24.29
N HIS A 242 -15.39 4.80 25.14
CA HIS A 242 -15.56 4.52 26.56
C HIS A 242 -16.35 5.63 27.26
N GLU A 243 -16.09 6.90 26.90
CA GLU A 243 -16.77 8.06 27.49
C GLU A 243 -18.23 8.24 27.03
N THR A 244 -18.64 7.70 25.88
CA THR A 244 -19.95 8.03 25.27
C THR A 244 -20.95 6.87 25.16
N LEU A 245 -20.51 5.64 24.91
CA LEU A 245 -21.38 4.59 24.36
C LEU A 245 -21.24 3.22 25.05
N GLY A 246 -20.65 3.16 26.23
CA GLY A 246 -20.48 1.91 26.98
C GLY A 246 -19.58 0.92 26.24
N SER A 247 -18.26 1.15 26.27
CA SER A 247 -17.21 0.19 25.88
C SER A 247 -17.47 -0.64 24.62
N ARG A 248 -17.86 -0.02 23.52
CA ARG A 248 -17.93 -0.73 22.23
C ARG A 248 -16.52 -1.00 21.72
N ARG A 249 -16.21 -2.27 21.41
CA ARG A 249 -14.87 -2.68 20.98
C ARG A 249 -14.56 -2.14 19.57
N ILE A 250 -13.38 -1.52 19.41
CA ILE A 250 -12.85 -1.19 18.07
C ILE A 250 -12.64 -2.47 17.26
N SER A 251 -13.10 -2.43 16.01
CA SER A 251 -12.96 -3.54 15.07
C SER A 251 -11.48 -3.94 14.85
N ASP A 252 -11.25 -5.25 14.74
CA ASP A 252 -9.93 -5.80 14.41
C ASP A 252 -9.59 -5.63 12.91
N TYR A 253 -10.56 -5.18 12.12
CA TYR A 253 -10.44 -4.88 10.69
C TYR A 253 -10.03 -3.43 10.46
N LEU A 254 -9.22 -3.19 9.42
CA LEU A 254 -8.77 -1.86 9.04
C LEU A 254 -9.92 -1.02 8.47
N TRP A 255 -10.74 -1.65 7.61
CA TRP A 255 -11.86 -1.02 6.91
C TRP A 255 -13.17 -1.26 7.65
N SER A 256 -13.37 -0.58 8.77
CA SER A 256 -14.55 -0.76 9.63
C SER A 256 -15.35 0.51 9.84
N ARG A 257 -16.67 0.36 9.99
CA ARG A 257 -17.57 1.39 10.53
C ARG A 257 -18.23 0.85 11.80
N GLY A 258 -17.76 1.31 12.95
CA GLY A 258 -18.13 0.69 14.22
C GLY A 258 -17.55 -0.74 14.32
N PRO A 259 -18.33 -1.75 14.77
CA PRO A 259 -17.86 -3.13 14.81
C PRO A 259 -17.85 -3.79 13.42
N ASP A 260 -18.63 -3.27 12.48
CA ASP A 260 -18.90 -3.90 11.19
C ASP A 260 -17.85 -3.52 10.13
N LEU A 261 -17.63 -4.43 9.19
CA LEU A 261 -16.85 -4.16 7.99
C LEU A 261 -17.53 -3.10 7.13
N LEU A 262 -16.73 -2.27 6.46
CA LEU A 262 -17.24 -1.43 5.39
C LEU A 262 -17.74 -2.35 4.26
N GLY A 263 -19.05 -2.41 4.02
CA GLY A 263 -19.61 -3.35 3.03
C GLY A 263 -18.93 -3.27 1.65
N ALA A 264 -18.93 -4.37 0.90
CA ALA A 264 -18.29 -4.47 -0.41
C ALA A 264 -18.72 -3.37 -1.39
N ASP A 265 -19.98 -2.97 -1.33
CA ASP A 265 -20.55 -1.91 -2.17
C ASP A 265 -20.02 -0.53 -1.77
N GLY A 266 -19.69 -0.35 -0.48
CA GLY A 266 -19.03 0.84 0.03
C GLY A 266 -17.65 1.06 -0.59
N MET A 267 -16.84 -0.01 -0.71
CA MET A 267 -15.54 0.07 -1.37
C MET A 267 -15.66 0.45 -2.86
N THR A 268 -16.57 -0.19 -3.61
CA THR A 268 -16.77 0.15 -5.03
C THR A 268 -17.17 1.59 -5.18
N ARG A 269 -18.08 2.07 -4.34
CA ARG A 269 -18.52 3.47 -4.33
C ARG A 269 -17.36 4.42 -4.07
N VAL A 270 -16.47 4.11 -3.12
CA VAL A 270 -15.27 4.91 -2.82
C VAL A 270 -14.36 5.04 -4.04
N ILE A 271 -14.09 3.93 -4.74
CA ILE A 271 -13.23 3.95 -5.93
C ILE A 271 -13.88 4.74 -7.08
N VAL A 272 -15.18 4.54 -7.31
CA VAL A 272 -15.93 5.28 -8.34
C VAL A 272 -15.96 6.77 -8.03
N ASP A 273 -16.24 7.14 -6.78
CA ASP A 273 -16.32 8.54 -6.36
C ASP A 273 -14.95 9.23 -6.45
N ALA A 274 -13.86 8.53 -6.11
CA ALA A 274 -12.50 9.04 -6.29
C ALA A 274 -12.17 9.27 -7.77
N GLY A 275 -12.53 8.32 -8.65
CA GLY A 275 -12.37 8.48 -10.10
C GLY A 275 -13.14 9.67 -10.64
N LYS A 276 -14.38 9.89 -10.16
CA LYS A 276 -15.20 11.04 -10.57
C LYS A 276 -14.61 12.35 -10.09
N LEU A 277 -14.21 12.42 -8.82
CA LEU A 277 -13.72 13.66 -8.21
C LEU A 277 -12.39 14.11 -8.84
N THR A 278 -11.47 13.17 -9.03
CA THR A 278 -10.13 13.51 -9.53
C THR A 278 -10.08 13.57 -11.05
N LEU A 279 -10.77 12.66 -11.75
CA LEU A 279 -10.59 12.46 -13.19
C LEU A 279 -11.85 12.76 -14.02
N GLY A 280 -13.00 13.01 -13.38
CA GLY A 280 -14.29 13.13 -14.05
C GLY A 280 -14.80 11.81 -14.65
N LYS A 281 -14.26 10.66 -14.22
CA LYS A 281 -14.44 9.35 -14.88
C LYS A 281 -14.93 8.29 -13.90
N HIS A 282 -15.74 7.36 -14.39
CA HIS A 282 -16.17 6.20 -13.60
C HIS A 282 -15.11 5.09 -13.65
N ILE A 283 -14.31 4.94 -12.58
CA ILE A 283 -13.41 3.79 -12.44
C ILE A 283 -14.16 2.65 -11.75
N HIS A 284 -14.56 1.63 -12.51
CA HIS A 284 -15.09 0.40 -11.92
C HIS A 284 -13.95 -0.54 -11.48
N VAL A 285 -14.12 -1.22 -10.34
CA VAL A 285 -13.09 -2.12 -9.77
C VAL A 285 -12.69 -3.24 -10.74
N GLN A 286 -13.65 -3.79 -11.48
CA GLN A 286 -13.37 -4.83 -12.48
C GLN A 286 -12.59 -4.28 -13.70
N SER A 287 -12.95 -3.08 -14.17
CA SER A 287 -12.23 -2.39 -15.24
C SER A 287 -10.78 -2.12 -14.85
N TRP A 288 -10.56 -1.77 -13.58
CA TRP A 288 -9.24 -1.47 -13.06
C TRP A 288 -8.27 -2.66 -13.12
N ARG A 289 -8.75 -3.89 -12.86
CA ARG A 289 -7.93 -5.11 -13.02
C ARG A 289 -7.43 -5.27 -14.44
N GLN A 290 -8.30 -5.06 -15.43
CA GLN A 290 -7.96 -5.20 -16.84
C GLN A 290 -7.02 -4.09 -17.32
N ILE A 291 -7.24 -2.86 -16.85
CA ILE A 291 -6.34 -1.73 -17.08
C ILE A 291 -4.94 -2.04 -16.54
N THR A 292 -4.84 -2.58 -15.33
CA THR A 292 -3.57 -2.95 -14.70
C THR A 292 -2.81 -4.00 -15.52
N VAL A 293 -3.51 -5.03 -16.02
CA VAL A 293 -2.92 -6.05 -16.92
C VAL A 293 -2.44 -5.43 -18.23
N GLY A 294 -3.22 -4.52 -18.82
CA GLY A 294 -2.86 -3.81 -20.04
C GLY A 294 -1.61 -2.93 -19.88
N ILE A 295 -1.48 -2.26 -18.73
CA ILE A 295 -0.29 -1.49 -18.33
C ILE A 295 0.90 -2.42 -18.13
N ALA A 296 0.74 -3.52 -17.38
CA ALA A 296 1.78 -4.50 -17.13
C ALA A 296 2.42 -4.99 -18.45
N ARG A 297 1.59 -5.42 -19.40
CA ARG A 297 2.04 -5.92 -20.71
C ARG A 297 2.74 -4.88 -21.58
N ARG A 298 2.43 -3.59 -21.42
CA ARG A 298 2.97 -2.52 -22.26
C ARG A 298 4.24 -1.88 -21.71
N LYS A 299 4.29 -1.68 -20.38
CA LYS A 299 5.32 -0.85 -19.75
C LYS A 299 6.39 -1.65 -19.03
N PHE A 300 6.15 -2.91 -18.69
CA PHE A 300 7.10 -3.75 -17.97
C PHE A 300 7.74 -4.77 -18.92
N ALA A 301 8.94 -5.23 -18.58
CA ALA A 301 9.59 -6.31 -19.33
C ALA A 301 8.72 -7.59 -19.26
N ARG A 302 8.79 -8.48 -20.25
CA ARG A 302 7.93 -9.69 -20.28
C ARG A 302 8.03 -10.53 -19.00
N ALA A 303 9.24 -10.70 -18.46
CA ALA A 303 9.45 -11.42 -17.20
C ALA A 303 8.76 -10.72 -16.02
N GLU A 304 8.90 -9.40 -15.90
CA GLU A 304 8.24 -8.60 -14.87
C GLU A 304 6.71 -8.59 -15.05
N ALA A 305 6.22 -8.44 -16.28
CA ALA A 305 4.80 -8.47 -16.61
C ALA A 305 4.16 -9.82 -16.28
N ASN A 306 4.88 -10.93 -16.45
CA ASN A 306 4.40 -12.25 -16.06
C ASN A 306 4.32 -12.40 -14.53
N LEU A 307 5.26 -11.83 -13.78
CA LEU A 307 5.17 -11.79 -12.31
C LEU A 307 4.02 -10.89 -11.81
N LEU A 308 3.65 -9.89 -12.61
CA LEU A 308 2.60 -8.93 -12.32
C LEU A 308 1.18 -9.45 -12.61
N ILE A 309 1.06 -10.40 -13.53
CA ILE A 309 -0.21 -10.96 -13.99
C ILE A 309 -0.35 -12.35 -13.35
N GLU A 310 -1.09 -12.45 -12.25
CA GLU A 310 -1.53 -13.75 -11.73
C GLU A 310 -2.45 -14.36 -12.79
N ASP A 311 -1.98 -15.42 -13.46
CA ASP A 311 -2.82 -16.14 -14.41
C ASP A 311 -3.96 -16.78 -13.64
N GLY A 312 -5.19 -16.36 -13.95
CA GLY A 312 -6.40 -16.79 -13.27
C GLY A 312 -6.90 -18.16 -13.73
N GLY A 313 -6.03 -18.98 -14.32
CA GLY A 313 -6.34 -20.33 -14.75
C GLY A 313 -6.35 -21.26 -13.54
N ASP A 314 -7.50 -21.87 -13.26
CA ASP A 314 -7.67 -22.85 -12.19
C ASP A 314 -6.88 -24.18 -12.43
N ASP A 315 -6.11 -24.30 -13.52
CA ASP A 315 -5.52 -25.56 -14.00
C ASP A 315 -4.00 -25.57 -14.25
N GLU A 316 -3.24 -24.48 -14.02
CA GLU A 316 -1.77 -24.55 -14.13
C GLU A 316 -1.13 -24.81 -12.75
N GLU A 317 -0.40 -25.93 -12.65
CA GLU A 317 0.58 -26.13 -11.59
C GLU A 317 1.47 -24.88 -11.52
N ALA A 318 1.45 -24.20 -10.37
CA ALA A 318 2.32 -23.05 -10.15
C ALA A 318 3.77 -23.44 -10.46
N ASP A 319 4.48 -22.58 -11.20
CA ASP A 319 5.89 -22.78 -11.51
C ASP A 319 6.67 -23.07 -10.21
N PRO A 320 7.22 -24.28 -10.02
CA PRO A 320 7.95 -24.65 -8.81
C PRO A 320 9.21 -23.81 -8.58
N ALA A 321 9.61 -22.96 -9.55
CA ALA A 321 10.69 -21.99 -9.40
C ALA A 321 10.32 -20.77 -8.56
N LEU A 322 9.03 -20.39 -8.45
CA LEU A 322 8.61 -19.19 -7.71
C LEU A 322 8.89 -19.38 -6.21
N GLY A 323 9.87 -18.66 -5.68
CA GLY A 323 10.29 -18.79 -4.29
C GLY A 323 11.24 -19.96 -3.97
N SER A 324 11.83 -20.62 -4.98
CA SER A 324 12.91 -21.59 -4.78
C SER A 324 14.26 -20.90 -4.58
N MET A 325 15.05 -21.34 -3.59
CA MET A 325 16.45 -20.94 -3.44
C MET A 325 17.28 -21.49 -4.62
N SER A 326 18.42 -20.86 -4.98
CA SER A 326 19.17 -21.30 -6.16
C SER A 326 19.67 -22.75 -5.99
N ASP A 327 19.60 -23.54 -7.06
CA ASP A 327 20.04 -24.93 -7.06
C ASP A 327 21.49 -25.07 -6.56
N GLY A 328 22.35 -24.09 -6.90
CA GLY A 328 23.74 -24.06 -6.46
C GLY A 328 23.92 -23.98 -4.94
N LEU A 329 23.04 -23.25 -4.23
CA LEU A 329 23.12 -23.18 -2.76
C LEU A 329 22.65 -24.49 -2.10
N HIS A 330 21.68 -25.18 -2.69
CA HIS A 330 21.24 -26.50 -2.20
C HIS A 330 22.35 -27.54 -2.33
N TRP A 331 23.01 -27.57 -3.48
CA TRP A 331 24.17 -28.44 -3.69
C TRP A 331 25.35 -28.10 -2.78
N GLN A 332 25.59 -26.82 -2.51
CA GLN A 332 26.61 -26.38 -1.55
C GLN A 332 26.29 -26.79 -0.10
N ALA A 333 24.99 -26.84 0.26
CA ALA A 333 24.53 -27.33 1.55
C ALA A 333 24.41 -28.87 1.62
N GLY A 334 24.80 -29.60 0.56
CA GLY A 334 24.81 -31.06 0.53
C GLY A 334 23.43 -31.71 0.39
N HIS A 335 22.43 -30.97 -0.11
CA HIS A 335 21.07 -31.47 -0.29
C HIS A 335 20.56 -31.26 -1.73
N PRO A 336 19.76 -32.18 -2.29
CA PRO A 336 19.03 -31.92 -3.52
C PRO A 336 18.11 -30.70 -3.36
N PRO A 337 17.87 -29.88 -4.41
CA PRO A 337 17.05 -28.66 -4.34
C PRO A 337 15.68 -28.83 -3.68
N TYR A 338 15.01 -29.95 -3.94
CA TYR A 338 13.74 -30.30 -3.31
C TYR A 338 13.85 -30.47 -1.78
N THR A 339 14.90 -31.15 -1.31
CA THR A 339 15.15 -31.38 0.13
C THR A 339 15.64 -30.11 0.80
N GLY A 340 16.50 -29.35 0.14
CA GLY A 340 17.02 -28.09 0.66
C GLY A 340 15.94 -27.00 0.76
N ASN A 341 15.00 -26.91 -0.19
CA ASN A 341 13.84 -26.02 -0.08
C ASN A 341 12.90 -26.41 1.08
N ARG A 342 12.82 -27.70 1.44
CA ARG A 342 12.04 -28.16 2.62
C ARG A 342 12.75 -27.93 3.95
N VAL A 343 14.06 -28.11 3.98
CA VAL A 343 14.90 -28.03 5.19
C VAL A 343 15.30 -26.58 5.50
N TYR A 344 15.64 -25.79 4.47
CA TYR A 344 16.05 -24.38 4.59
C TYR A 344 14.98 -23.38 4.12
N GLY A 345 13.96 -23.78 3.34
CA GLY A 345 12.78 -22.93 3.11
C GLY A 345 11.97 -22.66 4.38
N GLY A 346 12.29 -23.36 5.48
CA GLY A 346 11.87 -23.04 6.85
C GLY A 346 12.53 -21.79 7.45
N THR A 347 13.46 -21.12 6.77
CA THR A 347 14.09 -19.88 7.28
C THR A 347 13.11 -18.72 7.38
N VAL A 348 12.02 -18.73 6.62
CA VAL A 348 10.84 -17.88 6.83
C VAL A 348 9.64 -18.58 6.16
N ASN A 349 8.91 -19.44 6.89
CA ASN A 349 7.70 -20.11 6.39
C ASN A 349 6.45 -19.40 6.93
N PHE A 350 6.09 -18.26 6.33
CA PHE A 350 4.89 -17.54 6.75
C PHE A 350 3.63 -18.29 6.33
N ARG A 351 2.69 -18.48 7.27
CA ARG A 351 1.43 -19.23 7.10
C ARG A 351 1.60 -20.60 6.39
N ALA A 352 2.69 -21.30 6.70
CA ALA A 352 3.03 -22.63 6.16
C ALA A 352 3.14 -22.72 4.63
N GLY A 353 3.39 -21.61 3.92
CA GLY A 353 3.57 -21.67 2.46
C GLY A 353 4.32 -20.51 1.81
N LEU A 354 4.40 -19.31 2.40
CA LEU A 354 5.15 -18.20 1.82
C LEU A 354 6.62 -18.26 2.27
N THR A 355 7.52 -18.49 1.30
CA THR A 355 8.98 -18.53 1.53
C THR A 355 9.60 -17.13 1.54
N GLY A 356 10.79 -17.00 2.14
CA GLY A 356 11.57 -15.76 2.10
C GLY A 356 11.88 -15.28 0.67
N THR A 357 12.20 -16.20 -0.25
CA THR A 357 12.44 -15.87 -1.67
C THR A 357 11.17 -15.35 -2.35
N GLY A 358 10.02 -16.02 -2.16
CA GLY A 358 8.75 -15.56 -2.73
C GLY A 358 8.35 -14.18 -2.20
N LEU A 359 8.63 -13.89 -0.93
CA LEU A 359 8.42 -12.56 -0.36
C LEU A 359 9.29 -11.48 -1.01
N GLN A 360 10.54 -11.78 -1.36
CA GLN A 360 11.41 -10.83 -2.07
C GLN A 360 10.94 -10.59 -3.50
N GLU A 361 10.37 -11.59 -4.18
CA GLU A 361 9.75 -11.41 -5.50
C GLU A 361 8.54 -10.47 -5.41
N PHE A 362 7.63 -10.69 -4.46
CA PHE A 362 6.51 -9.76 -4.22
C PHE A 362 7.00 -8.35 -3.85
N ARG A 363 8.10 -8.23 -3.09
CA ARG A 363 8.74 -6.96 -2.77
C ARG A 363 9.24 -6.27 -4.03
N HIS A 364 9.95 -6.99 -4.89
CA HIS A 364 10.48 -6.48 -6.15
C HIS A 364 9.36 -5.98 -7.08
N VAL A 365 8.31 -6.79 -7.25
CA VAL A 365 7.13 -6.46 -8.07
C VAL A 365 6.40 -5.23 -7.53
N SER A 366 6.21 -5.14 -6.20
CA SER A 366 5.61 -3.96 -5.58
C SER A 366 6.48 -2.71 -5.78
N GLN A 367 7.81 -2.82 -5.67
CA GLN A 367 8.74 -1.72 -5.91
C GLN A 367 8.76 -1.26 -7.38
N LEU A 368 8.64 -2.18 -8.33
CA LEU A 368 8.45 -1.88 -9.75
C LEU A 368 7.19 -1.03 -9.97
N TRP A 369 6.07 -1.43 -9.40
CA TRP A 369 4.84 -0.62 -9.41
C TRP A 369 5.05 0.75 -8.79
N HIS A 370 5.68 0.83 -7.62
CA HIS A 370 5.93 2.10 -6.95
C HIS A 370 6.81 3.04 -7.78
N ARG A 371 7.79 2.51 -8.54
CA ARG A 371 8.61 3.31 -9.45
C ARG A 371 7.79 3.81 -10.63
N PHE A 372 7.02 2.93 -11.28
CA PHE A 372 6.11 3.31 -12.35
C PHE A 372 5.15 4.43 -11.90
N LEU A 373 4.59 4.33 -10.70
CA LEU A 373 3.61 5.30 -10.20
C LEU A 373 4.18 6.71 -9.99
N ARG A 374 5.46 6.83 -9.67
CA ARG A 374 6.11 8.13 -9.45
C ARG A 374 6.28 8.89 -10.76
N ASP A 375 6.52 8.18 -11.85
CA ASP A 375 6.65 8.78 -13.18
C ASP A 375 6.12 7.82 -14.27
N PRO A 376 4.79 7.71 -14.43
CA PRO A 376 4.19 6.74 -15.34
C PRO A 376 4.53 6.97 -16.81
N VAL A 377 4.82 8.23 -17.17
CA VAL A 377 5.08 8.67 -18.54
C VAL A 377 6.50 8.26 -18.95
N HIS A 378 7.50 8.59 -18.12
CA HIS A 378 8.91 8.31 -18.42
C HIS A 378 9.41 6.98 -17.85
N PHE A 379 8.52 6.15 -17.30
CA PHE A 379 8.91 4.84 -16.79
C PHE A 379 9.55 3.98 -17.87
N GLN A 380 10.78 3.55 -17.61
CA GLN A 380 11.49 2.55 -18.40
C GLN A 380 11.78 1.34 -17.50
N PRO A 381 11.43 0.12 -17.95
CA PRO A 381 11.85 -1.08 -17.25
C PRO A 381 13.37 -1.15 -17.24
N ALA A 382 13.95 -1.72 -16.18
CA ALA A 382 15.39 -1.93 -16.16
C ALA A 382 15.76 -2.77 -17.39
N PRO A 383 16.86 -2.47 -18.09
CA PRO A 383 17.29 -3.32 -19.19
C PRO A 383 17.45 -4.72 -18.62
N THR A 384 16.66 -5.66 -19.16
CA THR A 384 16.81 -7.06 -18.84
C THR A 384 18.23 -7.39 -19.28
N GLN A 385 19.18 -7.53 -18.35
CA GLN A 385 20.39 -8.26 -18.69
C GLN A 385 19.85 -9.60 -19.14
N PRO A 386 20.07 -10.01 -20.41
CA PRO A 386 19.77 -11.38 -20.75
C PRO A 386 20.51 -12.19 -19.70
N HIS A 387 19.79 -13.03 -18.94
CA HIS A 387 20.45 -14.14 -18.29
C HIS A 387 21.27 -14.76 -19.41
N GLN A 388 22.60 -14.58 -19.36
CA GLN A 388 23.47 -15.37 -20.20
C GLN A 388 23.02 -16.78 -19.86
N ALA A 389 22.42 -17.47 -20.85
CA ALA A 389 22.24 -18.88 -20.74
C ALA A 389 23.61 -19.38 -20.31
N VAL A 390 23.70 -19.87 -19.08
CA VAL A 390 24.90 -20.57 -18.64
C VAL A 390 24.91 -21.77 -19.54
N VAL A 391 25.63 -21.66 -20.66
CA VAL A 391 25.97 -22.79 -21.50
C VAL A 391 26.56 -23.78 -20.51
N PRO A 392 25.98 -24.98 -20.34
CA PRO A 392 26.54 -25.93 -19.42
C PRO A 392 27.97 -26.15 -19.88
N ARG A 393 28.93 -25.64 -19.10
CA ARG A 393 30.33 -26.00 -19.30
C ARG A 393 30.34 -27.51 -19.16
N THR A 394 30.85 -28.14 -20.21
CA THR A 394 31.04 -29.58 -20.33
C THR A 394 31.63 -30.18 -19.05
N PRO A 395 31.31 -31.45 -18.74
CA PRO A 395 31.69 -32.06 -17.48
C PRO A 395 33.21 -32.08 -17.33
N TRP A 396 33.65 -31.72 -16.13
CA TRP A 396 35.01 -31.82 -15.61
C TRP A 396 35.77 -33.02 -16.15
N VAL A 397 36.85 -32.76 -16.89
CA VAL A 397 37.93 -33.73 -17.08
C VAL A 397 38.74 -33.75 -15.80
N TRP A 398 38.82 -34.91 -15.16
CA TRP A 398 39.66 -35.16 -14.00
C TRP A 398 41.14 -35.12 -14.42
N GLY A 399 41.87 -34.09 -13.98
CA GLY A 399 43.32 -34.02 -14.16
C GLY A 399 43.85 -32.63 -13.83
N GLU A 400 44.98 -32.60 -13.11
CA GLU A 400 45.79 -31.41 -12.76
C GLU A 400 45.38 -30.67 -11.48
N TRP A 401 45.54 -31.37 -10.36
CA TRP A 401 45.97 -30.76 -9.11
C TRP A 401 47.47 -30.46 -9.23
N ASP A 402 47.80 -29.18 -9.33
CA ASP A 402 49.03 -28.53 -8.84
C ASP A 402 49.22 -27.25 -9.64
N GLN A 403 49.12 -26.08 -9.00
CA GLN A 403 50.15 -25.01 -8.99
C GLN A 403 49.74 -23.92 -7.95
N THR A 404 50.70 -23.58 -7.12
CA THR A 404 50.69 -22.60 -6.01
C THR A 404 50.38 -21.15 -6.40
N PRO A 405 49.98 -20.28 -5.43
CA PRO A 405 49.42 -18.97 -5.71
C PRO A 405 50.49 -17.90 -5.99
N GLY A 406 50.41 -17.26 -7.15
CA GLY A 406 51.29 -16.14 -7.50
C GLY A 406 50.57 -15.10 -8.36
N SER A 407 50.60 -13.86 -7.88
CA SER A 407 50.40 -12.60 -8.63
C SER A 407 48.98 -12.00 -8.64
N ARG A 408 48.83 -10.97 -7.79
CA ARG A 408 47.77 -9.94 -7.83
C ARG A 408 47.82 -9.17 -9.16
N PRO A 409 46.67 -8.76 -9.74
CA PRO A 409 46.62 -7.63 -10.65
C PRO A 409 46.31 -6.33 -9.91
N SER A 410 47.03 -5.30 -10.33
CA SER A 410 47.12 -3.93 -9.85
C SER A 410 45.83 -3.12 -10.00
N ILE A 411 45.53 -2.35 -8.96
CA ILE A 411 44.59 -1.23 -8.92
C ILE A 411 45.13 -0.10 -9.81
N THR A 412 44.41 0.25 -10.89
CA THR A 412 44.62 1.50 -11.62
C THR A 412 43.62 2.54 -11.17
N ARG A 413 44.19 3.56 -10.53
CA ARG A 413 43.60 4.82 -10.07
C ARG A 413 43.45 5.75 -11.27
N ASN A 414 42.28 6.34 -11.48
CA ASN A 414 42.13 7.53 -12.31
C ASN A 414 41.39 8.60 -11.51
N GLU A 415 42.09 9.70 -11.26
CA GLU A 415 41.60 10.94 -10.68
C GLU A 415 41.24 11.95 -11.78
N ALA A 416 40.47 12.97 -11.36
CA ALA A 416 40.20 14.26 -12.00
C ALA A 416 39.22 14.28 -13.19
N ALA A 417 38.35 15.27 -13.37
CA ALA A 417 37.89 16.39 -12.55
C ALA A 417 36.65 16.98 -13.27
N SER A 418 35.84 17.75 -12.53
CA SER A 418 35.32 19.08 -12.91
C SER A 418 33.91 19.32 -12.38
N GLY A 419 33.80 20.33 -11.52
CA GLY A 419 32.54 20.87 -11.04
C GLY A 419 31.93 21.84 -12.04
N ARG A 420 30.61 21.98 -11.97
CA ARG A 420 29.88 23.15 -12.46
C ARG A 420 28.62 23.35 -11.61
N SER A 421 28.65 24.44 -10.85
CA SER A 421 27.54 25.09 -10.16
C SER A 421 26.70 25.93 -11.12
N VAL A 422 25.36 25.89 -10.98
CA VAL A 422 24.41 26.90 -11.54
C VAL A 422 23.21 27.03 -10.57
N PRO A 423 22.60 28.23 -10.40
CA PRO A 423 22.04 28.70 -9.14
C PRO A 423 20.51 28.59 -9.00
N GLY A 424 20.04 29.03 -7.83
CA GLY A 424 18.69 28.88 -7.31
C GLY A 424 17.56 29.61 -8.05
N SER A 425 16.35 29.18 -7.73
CA SER A 425 15.09 29.74 -8.21
C SER A 425 14.16 30.01 -7.03
N SER A 426 13.56 31.18 -7.10
CA SER A 426 12.83 31.95 -6.11
C SER A 426 11.44 31.40 -5.74
N SER A 427 11.12 31.53 -4.45
CA SER A 427 9.79 31.33 -3.85
C SER A 427 8.78 32.37 -4.37
N ILE A 428 7.73 31.91 -5.06
CA ILE A 428 6.54 32.71 -5.39
C ILE A 428 5.47 32.44 -4.33
N ARG A 429 5.22 33.43 -3.48
CA ARG A 429 4.16 33.41 -2.46
C ARG A 429 2.87 33.92 -3.10
N ALA A 430 1.98 33.02 -3.50
CA ALA A 430 0.67 33.40 -4.06
C ALA A 430 -0.27 33.86 -2.93
N SER A 431 -0.68 35.13 -3.00
CA SER A 431 -1.69 35.76 -2.15
C SER A 431 -3.10 35.22 -2.46
N ILE A 432 -3.80 34.71 -1.45
CA ILE A 432 -5.15 34.16 -1.55
C ILE A 432 -6.19 35.28 -1.43
N THR A 433 -7.10 35.39 -2.41
CA THR A 433 -8.16 36.41 -2.48
C THR A 433 -9.40 36.04 -1.65
N PRO A 434 -10.18 37.01 -1.12
CA PRO A 434 -11.27 36.78 -0.14
C PRO A 434 -12.44 35.92 -0.63
N SER A 435 -12.64 35.79 -1.96
CA SER A 435 -13.71 34.96 -2.55
C SER A 435 -13.40 33.46 -2.56
N LYS A 436 -12.12 33.08 -2.38
CA LYS A 436 -11.70 31.69 -2.20
C LYS A 436 -11.96 31.24 -0.75
N GLN A 437 -11.66 32.13 0.19
CA GLN A 437 -11.89 31.95 1.63
C GLN A 437 -13.35 31.59 1.98
N ARG A 438 -14.34 32.25 1.35
CA ARG A 438 -15.78 31.92 1.54
C ARG A 438 -16.21 30.58 0.95
N ARG A 439 -15.58 30.09 -0.13
CA ARG A 439 -15.87 28.77 -0.72
C ARG A 439 -15.18 27.65 0.05
N ASP A 440 -13.98 27.91 0.55
CA ASP A 440 -13.24 26.99 1.43
C ASP A 440 -14.00 26.81 2.76
N GLU A 441 -14.58 27.88 3.33
CA GLU A 441 -15.46 27.80 4.51
C GLU A 441 -16.69 26.90 4.31
N GLU A 442 -17.28 26.82 3.11
CA GLU A 442 -18.42 25.94 2.78
C GLU A 442 -18.03 24.47 2.53
N LEU A 443 -16.77 24.20 2.22
CA LEU A 443 -16.18 22.86 2.04
C LEU A 443 -15.51 22.31 3.32
N GLU A 444 -15.28 23.15 4.32
CA GLU A 444 -14.67 22.74 5.58
C GLU A 444 -15.55 21.75 6.37
N SER A 445 -14.89 20.70 6.83
CA SER A 445 -15.48 19.67 7.68
C SER A 445 -16.10 20.26 8.98
N PRO A 446 -17.22 19.72 9.47
CA PRO A 446 -17.87 20.18 10.70
C PRO A 446 -16.92 20.29 11.91
N ILE A 447 -16.02 19.31 12.08
CA ILE A 447 -15.09 19.31 13.21
C ILE A 447 -14.03 20.41 13.08
N VAL A 448 -13.53 20.67 11.87
CA VAL A 448 -12.58 21.75 11.58
C VAL A 448 -13.24 23.10 11.85
N ARG A 449 -14.49 23.29 11.40
CA ARG A 449 -15.26 24.51 11.70
C ARG A 449 -15.46 24.72 13.20
N ARG A 450 -15.70 23.65 13.97
CA ARG A 450 -15.81 23.74 15.43
C ARG A 450 -14.50 24.23 16.05
N ILE A 451 -13.37 23.63 15.68
CA ILE A 451 -12.04 24.06 16.14
C ILE A 451 -11.83 25.54 15.80
N ALA A 452 -12.02 25.92 14.53
CA ALA A 452 -11.82 27.28 14.07
C ALA A 452 -12.68 28.31 14.84
N ARG A 453 -13.93 27.96 15.18
CA ARG A 453 -14.82 28.78 16.02
C ARG A 453 -14.31 28.93 17.46
N ARG A 454 -13.75 27.86 18.04
CA ARG A 454 -13.19 27.89 19.41
C ARG A 454 -11.86 28.64 19.48
N GLU A 455 -11.11 28.66 18.39
CA GLU A 455 -9.86 29.42 18.26
C GLU A 455 -10.05 30.87 17.82
N ALA A 456 -11.25 31.26 17.41
CA ALA A 456 -11.52 32.62 17.02
C ALA A 456 -11.38 33.55 18.24
N PRO A 457 -10.65 34.68 18.12
CA PRO A 457 -10.56 35.64 19.22
C PRO A 457 -11.97 36.08 19.60
N ALA A 458 -12.23 36.21 20.91
CA ALA A 458 -13.50 36.70 21.41
C ALA A 458 -13.81 38.02 20.70
N ARG A 459 -14.92 38.07 19.95
CA ARG A 459 -15.37 39.31 19.32
C ARG A 459 -15.58 40.31 20.46
N THR A 460 -14.67 41.26 20.60
CA THR A 460 -14.90 42.47 21.40
C THR A 460 -16.16 43.11 20.86
N ARG A 461 -17.27 42.95 21.58
CA ARG A 461 -18.45 43.81 21.43
C ARG A 461 -17.96 45.23 21.74
N ARG A 462 -17.77 46.03 20.69
CA ARG A 462 -17.78 47.48 20.82
C ARG A 462 -19.23 47.94 20.82
#